data_AF-A0A834LKL4-F1
#
_entry.id   AF-A0A834LKL4-F1
#
_cell.length_a   1.000
_cell.length_b   1.000
_cell.length_c   1.000
_cell.angle_alpha   90.00
_cell.angle_beta   90.00
_cell.angle_gamma   90.00
#
_symmetry.space_group_name_H-M   'P 1'
#
loop_
_entity.id
_entity.type
_entity.pdbx_description
1 polymer ?
#
loop_
_entity_poly.entity_id
_entity_poly.type
_entity_poly.pdbx_seq_one_letter_code
_entity_poly.pdbx_strand_id
1 'polypeptide(L)'
;MPRAHGNECKRQRSCNKDKGPAIRFPFWQMVQQPADCCYIWSGFGLSCSSSPENKTLLELPLSVKVLVQKIDYRQQEIYVDKPNKCFPSLNLSSSPFQFSKRFVDSNSLFSCPSAPLTSLGHQVTCLSSPGHLVYAISSDDLIEDQPLLSCVKM
;
A
#
# COMPACT_ATOMS: atom_id res chain seq x y z
N MET A 1 20.87 -34.42 -32.89
CA MET A 1 20.14 -33.93 -31.70
C MET A 1 20.70 -32.56 -31.34
N PRO A 2 19.96 -31.45 -31.51
CA PRO A 2 20.44 -30.14 -31.09
C PRO A 2 20.21 -29.97 -29.58
N ARG A 3 21.26 -29.56 -28.86
CA ARG A 3 21.19 -29.18 -27.44
C ARG A 3 20.38 -27.88 -27.32
N ALA A 4 19.22 -27.93 -26.67
CA ALA A 4 18.53 -26.73 -26.22
C ALA A 4 19.36 -26.10 -25.08
N HIS A 5 19.98 -24.96 -25.34
CA HIS A 5 20.49 -24.09 -24.29
C HIS A 5 19.25 -23.50 -23.62
N GLY A 6 18.86 -24.06 -22.46
CA GLY A 6 17.75 -23.55 -21.68
C GLY A 6 18.07 -22.14 -21.22
N ASN A 7 17.45 -21.14 -21.85
CA ASN A 7 17.48 -19.76 -21.36
C ASN A 7 16.73 -19.75 -20.01
N GLU A 8 17.47 -19.92 -18.92
CA GLU A 8 16.92 -19.87 -17.58
C GLU A 8 16.32 -18.49 -17.34
N CYS A 9 15.03 -18.42 -16.99
CA CYS A 9 14.37 -17.15 -16.71
C CYS A 9 14.98 -16.56 -15.45
N LYS A 10 15.70 -15.44 -15.60
CA LYS A 10 16.42 -14.81 -14.50
C LYS A 10 15.44 -13.97 -13.71
N ARG A 11 14.93 -14.54 -12.62
CA ARG A 11 14.14 -13.78 -11.63
C ARG A 11 15.06 -12.95 -10.76
N GLN A 12 14.76 -11.66 -10.65
CA GLN A 12 15.45 -10.80 -9.71
C GLN A 12 14.99 -11.14 -8.27
N ARG A 13 15.97 -11.38 -7.39
CA ARG A 13 15.72 -11.75 -5.99
C ARG A 13 15.60 -10.54 -5.04
N SER A 14 15.96 -9.35 -5.49
CA SER A 14 15.79 -8.08 -4.77
C SER A 14 16.12 -6.90 -5.69
N CYS A 15 15.45 -5.76 -5.51
CA CYS A 15 15.82 -4.51 -6.16
C CYS A 15 17.13 -3.94 -5.61
N ASN A 16 17.28 -3.95 -4.29
CA ASN A 16 18.48 -3.50 -3.61
C ASN A 16 19.00 -4.65 -2.74
N LYS A 17 20.18 -5.19 -3.08
CA LYS A 17 20.72 -6.38 -2.40
C LYS A 17 20.99 -6.15 -0.92
N ASP A 18 21.30 -4.91 -0.53
CA ASP A 18 21.74 -4.58 0.82
C ASP A 18 20.57 -4.11 1.70
N LYS A 19 19.58 -3.43 1.11
CA LYS A 19 18.49 -2.74 1.85
C LYS A 19 17.07 -3.11 1.40
N GLY A 20 16.92 -3.85 0.31
CA GLY A 20 15.61 -4.19 -0.27
C GLY A 20 15.04 -5.51 0.24
N PRO A 21 13.70 -5.68 0.22
CA PRO A 21 13.08 -6.95 0.56
C PRO A 21 13.49 -8.05 -0.42
N ALA A 22 13.67 -9.26 0.10
CA ALA A 22 13.84 -10.43 -0.76
C ALA A 22 12.55 -10.70 -1.54
N ILE A 23 12.66 -10.81 -2.87
CA ILE A 23 11.59 -11.14 -3.80
C ILE A 23 11.57 -12.67 -3.98
N ARG A 24 10.45 -13.28 -3.62
CA ARG A 24 10.18 -14.73 -3.70
C ARG A 24 8.74 -14.93 -4.12
N PHE A 25 8.44 -16.14 -4.56
CA PHE A 25 7.08 -16.57 -4.84
C PHE A 25 6.12 -16.21 -3.68
N PRO A 26 4.91 -15.69 -3.95
CA PRO A 26 4.30 -15.52 -5.28
C PRO A 26 4.70 -14.23 -6.00
N PHE A 27 5.54 -13.37 -5.42
CA PHE A 27 6.00 -12.17 -6.10
C PHE A 27 7.04 -12.46 -7.16
N TRP A 28 6.99 -11.72 -8.26
CA TRP A 28 8.01 -11.77 -9.30
C TRP A 28 8.33 -10.38 -9.79
N GLN A 29 9.57 -10.24 -10.24
CA GLN A 29 10.00 -9.13 -11.05
C GLN A 29 10.69 -9.70 -12.28
N MET A 30 10.17 -9.33 -13.46
CA MET A 30 10.88 -9.62 -14.70
C MET A 30 12.04 -8.64 -14.83
N VAL A 31 13.24 -9.19 -14.95
CA VAL A 31 14.34 -8.49 -15.62
C VAL A 31 13.99 -8.50 -17.10
N GLN A 32 14.21 -7.39 -17.82
CA GLN A 32 13.98 -7.27 -19.27
C GLN A 32 14.41 -8.55 -20.01
N GLN A 33 13.45 -9.44 -20.27
CA GLN A 33 13.60 -10.72 -20.97
C GLN A 33 12.43 -10.83 -21.96
N PRO A 34 12.58 -11.57 -23.06
CA PRO A 34 11.51 -11.78 -24.03
C PRO A 34 10.26 -12.33 -23.32
N ALA A 35 9.08 -11.85 -23.74
CA ALA A 35 7.78 -12.15 -23.12
C ALA A 35 7.49 -13.66 -22.97
N ASP A 36 8.17 -14.51 -23.74
CA ASP A 36 7.93 -15.94 -23.83
C ASP A 36 8.56 -16.79 -22.71
N CYS A 37 9.33 -16.19 -21.79
CA CYS A 37 10.04 -16.97 -20.75
C CYS A 37 9.15 -17.38 -19.56
N CYS A 38 8.14 -16.59 -19.20
CA CYS A 38 7.37 -16.82 -17.98
C CYS A 38 5.88 -16.50 -18.13
N TYR A 39 5.04 -17.39 -17.60
CA TYR A 39 3.62 -17.08 -17.39
C TYR A 39 3.51 -15.90 -16.43
N ILE A 40 2.97 -14.79 -16.93
CA ILE A 40 2.68 -13.59 -16.14
C ILE A 40 1.40 -13.88 -15.37
N TRP A 41 1.53 -14.29 -14.12
CA TRP A 41 0.40 -14.13 -13.22
C TRP A 41 0.10 -12.64 -13.11
N SER A 42 -1.17 -12.24 -13.17
CA SER A 42 -1.54 -10.85 -12.93
C SER A 42 -1.73 -10.65 -11.43
N GLY A 43 -1.19 -9.57 -10.87
CA GLY A 43 -1.53 -9.14 -9.51
C GLY A 43 -0.46 -9.28 -8.42
N PHE A 44 0.70 -9.93 -8.66
CA PHE A 44 1.84 -9.94 -7.72
C PHE A 44 3.14 -9.40 -8.34
N GLY A 45 3.00 -8.60 -9.40
CA GLY A 45 4.15 -7.97 -10.06
C GLY A 45 4.79 -6.91 -9.17
N LEU A 46 6.12 -6.99 -9.03
CA LEU A 46 6.95 -5.96 -8.42
C LEU A 46 7.81 -5.28 -9.49
N SER A 47 8.08 -3.99 -9.30
CA SER A 47 9.03 -3.23 -10.09
C SER A 47 10.09 -2.59 -9.19
N CYS A 48 11.24 -2.23 -9.76
CA CYS A 48 12.21 -1.40 -9.05
C CYS A 48 12.09 0.05 -9.50
N SER A 49 12.25 0.98 -8.56
CA SER A 49 12.32 2.40 -8.88
C SER A 49 13.63 2.75 -9.57
N SER A 50 13.61 3.67 -10.55
CA SER A 50 14.82 4.21 -11.19
C SER A 50 15.63 5.17 -10.31
N SER A 51 15.35 5.20 -9.00
CA SER A 51 16.07 6.05 -8.04
C SER A 51 17.39 5.40 -7.61
N PRO A 52 18.35 6.18 -7.06
CA PRO A 52 19.65 5.63 -6.62
C PRO A 52 19.52 4.51 -5.59
N GLU A 53 18.47 4.56 -4.77
CA GLU A 53 18.21 3.55 -3.73
C GLU A 53 17.59 2.26 -4.29
N ASN A 54 17.17 2.24 -5.55
CA ASN A 54 16.56 1.11 -6.25
C ASN A 54 15.49 0.40 -5.40
N LYS A 55 14.45 1.14 -5.02
CA LYS A 55 13.42 0.69 -4.09
C LYS A 55 12.46 -0.28 -4.77
N THR A 56 11.88 -1.19 -3.99
CA THR A 56 10.87 -2.15 -4.48
C THR A 56 9.49 -1.50 -4.48
N LEU A 57 8.79 -1.56 -5.61
CA LEU A 57 7.45 -1.00 -5.80
C LEU A 57 6.46 -2.13 -6.09
N LEU A 58 5.29 -2.06 -5.48
CA LEU A 58 4.14 -2.90 -5.80
C LEU A 58 3.18 -2.10 -6.67
N GLU A 59 2.77 -2.69 -7.79
CA GLU A 59 1.75 -2.12 -8.66
C GLU A 59 0.38 -2.66 -8.25
N LEU A 60 -0.47 -1.77 -7.78
CA LEU A 60 -1.85 -2.05 -7.41
C LEU A 60 -2.78 -1.67 -8.56
N PRO A 61 -4.05 -2.15 -8.55
CA PRO A 61 -5.04 -1.73 -9.52
C PRO A 61 -5.14 -0.20 -9.63
N LEU A 62 -5.59 0.28 -10.79
CA LEU A 62 -5.64 1.72 -11.12
C LEU A 62 -4.25 2.38 -11.17
N SER A 63 -3.21 1.58 -11.46
CA SER A 63 -1.84 2.04 -11.66
C SER A 63 -1.21 2.75 -10.44
N VAL A 64 -1.74 2.49 -9.24
CA VAL A 64 -1.16 3.02 -8.01
C VAL A 64 0.09 2.24 -7.69
N LYS A 65 1.24 2.93 -7.60
CA LYS A 65 2.51 2.33 -7.19
C LYS A 65 2.77 2.65 -5.74
N VAL A 66 2.95 1.62 -4.92
CA VAL A 66 3.28 1.77 -3.50
C VAL A 66 4.67 1.23 -3.21
N LEU A 67 5.39 1.92 -2.33
CA LEU A 67 6.73 1.53 -1.93
C LEU A 67 6.65 0.36 -0.95
N VAL A 68 7.33 -0.76 -1.26
CA VAL A 68 7.39 -1.93 -0.38
C VAL A 68 8.57 -1.79 0.58
N GLN A 69 8.28 -1.76 1.88
CA GLN A 69 9.30 -1.75 2.93
C GLN A 69 9.73 -3.16 3.32
N LYS A 70 8.76 -4.07 3.48
CA LYS A 70 8.99 -5.44 3.93
C LYS A 70 7.94 -6.39 3.37
N ILE A 71 8.36 -7.62 3.09
CA ILE A 71 7.47 -8.74 2.78
C ILE A 71 7.67 -9.80 3.85
N ASP A 72 6.62 -10.09 4.63
CA ASP A 72 6.61 -11.19 5.59
C ASP A 72 5.94 -12.41 4.96
N TYR A 73 6.76 -13.32 4.44
CA TYR A 73 6.28 -14.54 3.78
C TYR A 73 5.62 -15.53 4.75
N ARG A 74 5.94 -15.49 6.04
CA ARG A 74 5.36 -16.40 7.04
C ARG A 74 3.93 -15.97 7.36
N GLN A 75 3.72 -14.67 7.50
CA GLN A 75 2.40 -14.09 7.79
C GLN A 75 1.60 -13.78 6.53
N GLN A 76 2.22 -13.89 5.35
CA GLN A 76 1.64 -13.49 4.07
C GLN A 76 1.22 -12.01 4.05
N GLU A 77 2.05 -11.15 4.65
CA GLU A 77 1.80 -9.71 4.77
C GLU A 77 2.83 -8.89 3.98
N ILE A 78 2.37 -7.80 3.38
CA ILE A 78 3.22 -6.81 2.73
C ILE A 78 3.10 -5.47 3.45
N TYR A 79 4.24 -4.91 3.82
CA TYR A 79 4.33 -3.63 4.52
C TYR A 79 4.73 -2.59 3.48
N VAL A 80 3.86 -1.61 3.28
CA VAL A 80 4.05 -0.55 2.28
C VAL A 80 4.17 0.81 2.96
N ASP A 81 5.02 1.66 2.40
CA ASP A 81 5.17 3.03 2.84
C ASP A 81 4.01 3.90 2.36
N LYS A 82 3.69 4.96 3.10
CA LYS A 82 2.61 5.90 2.78
C LYS A 82 3.23 7.15 2.14
N PRO A 83 3.35 7.24 0.80
CA PRO A 83 4.06 8.34 0.15
C PRO A 83 3.52 9.73 0.54
N ASN A 84 2.23 9.83 0.90
CA ASN A 84 1.59 11.07 1.38
C ASN A 84 0.87 10.88 2.73
N LYS A 85 1.50 10.15 3.68
CA LYS A 85 0.99 9.88 5.05
C LYS A 85 -0.33 9.09 5.15
N CYS A 86 -1.10 8.93 4.07
CA CYS A 86 -2.25 8.04 4.02
C CYS A 86 -2.55 7.54 2.59
N PHE A 87 -3.44 6.54 2.51
CA PHE A 87 -4.06 6.08 1.28
C PHE A 87 -5.55 6.42 1.34
N PRO A 88 -5.99 7.55 0.76
CA PRO A 88 -7.34 8.05 1.00
C PRO A 88 -8.44 7.15 0.44
N SER A 89 -8.13 6.33 -0.57
CA SER A 89 -9.11 5.47 -1.24
C SER A 89 -8.44 4.38 -2.09
N LEU A 90 -7.62 3.54 -1.45
CA LEU A 90 -7.00 2.43 -2.15
C LEU A 90 -8.02 1.30 -2.35
N ASN A 91 -8.55 1.19 -3.57
CA ASN A 91 -9.46 0.11 -3.93
C ASN A 91 -8.66 -1.16 -4.27
N LEU A 92 -8.70 -2.14 -3.38
CA LEU A 92 -8.04 -3.43 -3.54
C LEU A 92 -8.96 -4.53 -4.13
N SER A 93 -10.22 -4.22 -4.45
CA SER A 93 -11.20 -5.22 -4.92
C SER A 93 -10.78 -5.95 -6.20
N SER A 94 -10.00 -5.29 -7.05
CA SER A 94 -9.44 -5.87 -8.28
C SER A 94 -8.01 -6.42 -8.09
N SER A 95 -7.53 -6.55 -6.85
CA SER A 95 -6.20 -7.07 -6.51
C SER A 95 -6.32 -8.38 -5.71
N PRO A 96 -5.28 -9.22 -5.69
CA PRO A 96 -5.23 -10.38 -4.80
C PRO A 96 -4.93 -10.01 -3.33
N PHE A 97 -4.79 -8.72 -3.01
CA PHE A 97 -4.45 -8.23 -1.68
C PHE A 97 -5.70 -7.74 -0.95
N GLN A 98 -5.65 -7.85 0.37
CA GLN A 98 -6.62 -7.25 1.27
C GLN A 98 -5.87 -6.56 2.40
N PHE A 99 -6.51 -5.57 3.05
CA PHE A 99 -5.95 -4.99 4.25
C PHE A 99 -5.89 -6.04 5.36
N SER A 100 -4.76 -6.08 6.08
CA SER A 100 -4.64 -6.97 7.23
C SER A 100 -5.63 -6.53 8.31
N LYS A 101 -6.48 -7.46 8.76
CA LYS A 101 -7.52 -7.21 9.77
C LYS A 101 -6.97 -6.64 11.08
N ARG A 102 -5.68 -6.82 11.35
CA ARG A 102 -5.00 -6.25 12.52
C ARG A 102 -4.86 -4.73 12.48
N PHE A 103 -5.02 -4.12 11.31
CA PHE A 103 -4.84 -2.68 11.07
C PHE A 103 -6.09 -2.02 10.48
N VAL A 104 -7.22 -2.72 10.47
CA VAL A 104 -8.51 -2.17 10.03
C VAL A 104 -9.31 -1.85 11.29
N ASP A 105 -9.13 -0.63 11.79
CA ASP A 105 -10.01 -0.08 12.81
C ASP A 105 -11.27 0.44 12.11
N SER A 106 -12.44 0.15 12.69
CA SER A 106 -13.71 0.70 12.22
C SER A 106 -13.79 2.16 12.59
N ASN A 107 -13.24 3.03 11.74
CA ASN A 107 -13.30 4.47 11.91
C ASN A 107 -14.31 5.11 10.95
N SER A 108 -15.06 6.09 11.45
CA SER A 108 -15.84 7.02 10.62
C SER A 108 -15.03 8.30 10.40
N LEU A 109 -15.04 8.81 9.17
CA LEU A 109 -14.39 10.07 8.82
C LEU A 109 -15.37 11.23 8.99
N PHE A 110 -14.89 12.31 9.60
CA PHE A 110 -15.66 13.54 9.79
C PHE A 110 -14.86 14.73 9.29
N SER A 111 -15.51 15.60 8.52
CA SER A 111 -14.98 16.89 8.08
C SER A 111 -15.48 17.99 9.00
N CYS A 112 -14.56 18.73 9.62
CA CYS A 112 -14.83 19.81 10.55
C CYS A 112 -14.27 21.13 10.01
N PRO A 113 -14.99 22.26 10.14
CA PRO A 113 -14.56 23.56 9.64
C PRO A 113 -13.38 24.15 10.43
N SER A 114 -13.16 23.71 11.67
CA SER A 114 -12.08 24.19 12.54
C SER A 114 -11.52 23.06 13.40
N ALA A 115 -10.34 23.29 14.00
CA ALA A 115 -9.78 22.38 14.98
C ALA A 115 -10.71 22.34 16.21
N PRO A 116 -11.12 21.15 16.67
CA PRO A 116 -11.94 21.02 17.85
C PRO A 116 -11.18 21.52 19.08
N LEU A 117 -11.92 22.10 20.04
CA LEU A 117 -11.38 22.65 21.29
C LEU A 117 -10.80 21.56 22.21
N THR A 118 -11.19 20.30 21.98
CA THR A 118 -10.69 19.11 22.67
C THR A 118 -10.15 18.10 21.66
N SER A 119 -9.41 17.09 22.13
CA SER A 119 -8.81 16.06 21.29
C SER A 119 -9.89 15.18 20.63
N LEU A 120 -10.28 15.53 19.41
CA LEU A 120 -11.16 14.73 18.56
C LEU A 120 -10.34 13.67 17.81
N GLY A 121 -10.52 12.41 18.16
CA GLY A 121 -9.96 11.25 17.44
C GLY A 121 -8.53 11.41 16.89
N HIS A 122 -8.29 10.85 15.70
CA HIS A 122 -7.03 11.00 14.97
C HIS A 122 -7.20 11.91 13.74
N GLN A 123 -6.45 13.01 13.67
CA GLN A 123 -6.47 13.89 12.50
C GLN A 123 -5.87 13.20 11.27
N VAL A 124 -6.66 13.12 10.19
CA VAL A 124 -6.24 12.56 8.89
C VAL A 124 -5.67 13.69 8.03
N THR A 125 -4.40 14.02 8.29
CA THR A 125 -3.70 15.17 7.68
C THR A 125 -3.71 15.20 6.15
N CYS A 126 -3.70 14.04 5.49
CA CYS A 126 -3.69 13.94 4.03
C CYS A 126 -5.03 14.28 3.35
N LEU A 127 -6.14 14.19 4.09
CA LEU A 127 -7.48 14.58 3.64
C LEU A 127 -7.86 15.98 4.14
N SER A 128 -7.06 16.53 5.05
CA SER A 128 -7.28 17.85 5.63
C SER A 128 -6.73 18.94 4.71
N SER A 129 -7.44 20.04 4.61
CA SER A 129 -7.02 21.26 3.93
C SER A 129 -7.28 22.49 4.82
N PRO A 130 -6.71 23.67 4.53
CA PRO A 130 -7.00 24.87 5.29
C PRO A 130 -8.51 25.15 5.32
N GLY A 131 -9.08 25.24 6.53
CA GLY A 131 -10.53 25.42 6.72
C GLY A 131 -11.39 24.14 6.66
N HIS A 132 -10.78 22.98 6.38
CA HIS A 132 -11.45 21.68 6.39
C HIS A 132 -10.53 20.62 6.99
N LEU A 133 -10.70 20.35 8.28
CA LEU A 133 -9.92 19.35 8.98
C LEU A 133 -10.68 18.03 9.01
N VAL A 134 -10.02 16.95 8.62
CA VAL A 134 -10.62 15.61 8.59
C VAL A 134 -10.11 14.80 9.77
N TYR A 135 -11.04 14.19 10.51
CA TYR A 135 -10.75 13.35 11.66
C TYR A 135 -11.31 11.95 11.49
N ALA A 136 -10.54 10.95 11.88
CA ALA A 136 -10.97 9.57 12.03
C ALA A 136 -11.36 9.35 13.50
N ILE A 137 -12.60 8.93 13.70
CA ILE A 137 -13.17 8.66 15.02
C ILE A 137 -13.56 7.19 15.06
N SER A 138 -13.25 6.52 16.18
CA SER A 138 -13.61 5.12 16.33
C SER A 138 -15.12 4.97 16.30
N SER A 139 -15.61 3.92 15.64
CA SER A 139 -17.03 3.59 15.67
C SER A 139 -17.47 3.09 17.05
N ASP A 140 -16.51 2.78 17.93
CA ASP A 140 -16.77 2.44 19.33
C ASP A 140 -16.94 3.69 20.22
N ASP A 141 -16.57 4.88 19.73
CA ASP A 141 -16.70 6.13 20.47
C ASP A 141 -18.16 6.62 20.45
N LEU A 142 -18.67 7.04 21.61
CA LEU A 142 -19.99 7.66 21.70
C LEU A 142 -19.95 9.05 21.06
N ILE A 143 -20.94 9.33 20.20
CA ILE A 143 -21.09 10.63 19.54
C ILE A 143 -21.28 11.75 20.56
N GLU A 144 -21.92 11.46 21.69
CA GLU A 144 -22.16 12.41 22.78
C GLU A 144 -20.88 12.91 23.45
N ASP A 145 -19.83 12.09 23.46
CA ASP A 145 -18.53 12.42 24.07
C ASP A 145 -17.60 13.17 23.11
N GLN A 146 -17.97 13.29 21.83
CA GLN A 146 -17.13 13.89 20.79
C GLN A 146 -17.69 15.26 20.38
N PRO A 147 -16.85 16.30 20.21
CA PRO A 147 -17.28 17.63 19.76
C PRO A 147 -17.61 17.67 18.26
N LEU A 148 -18.54 16.81 17.82
CA LEU A 148 -18.92 16.58 16.43
C LEU A 148 -20.02 17.50 15.91
N LEU A 149 -20.60 18.36 16.75
CA LEU A 149 -21.75 19.20 16.42
C LEU A 149 -21.55 20.08 15.17
N SER A 150 -20.32 20.49 14.91
CA SER A 150 -19.95 21.32 13.75
C SER A 150 -19.36 20.52 12.58
N CYS A 151 -19.29 19.20 12.70
CA CYS A 151 -18.62 18.32 11.75
C CYS A 151 -19.65 17.54 10.91
N VAL A 152 -19.30 17.25 9.67
CA VAL A 152 -20.11 16.47 8.73
C VAL A 152 -19.44 15.11 8.53
N LYS A 153 -20.20 14.02 8.69
CA LYS A 153 -19.71 12.68 8.36
C LYS A 153 -19.48 12.57 6.85
N MET A 154 -18.30 12.11 6.46
CA MET A 154 -17.90 11.88 5.07
C MET A 154 -18.34 10.51 4.56
#